data_AF-A0A7Y3FJ70-F1
#
_entry.id   AF-A0A7Y3FJ70-F1
#
_cell.length_a   1.000
_cell.length_b   1.000
_cell.length_c   1.000
_cell.angle_alpha   90.00
_cell.angle_beta   90.00
_cell.angle_gamma   90.00
#
_symmetry.space_group_name_H-M   'P 1'
#
loop_
_entity.id
_entity.type
_entity.pdbx_description
1 polymer ?
#
loop_
_entity_poly.entity_id
_entity_poly.type
_entity_poly.pdbx_seq_one_letter_code
_entity_poly.pdbx_strand_id
1 'polypeptide(L)'
;PATLELAKSPLRLVAAFLFFDAVGMVLMNALMGAGDVKRVMFIATGFQWLIFLPLVYLFGPVMGLGLVVVFAVQVVYRGLQSITFALMWKRGRWQSIALH
;
A
#
# COMPACT_ATOMS: atom_id res chain seq x y z
N PRO A 1 -20.05 21.79 7.35
CA PRO A 1 -19.35 22.58 6.31
C PRO A 1 -17.80 22.51 6.41
N ALA A 2 -17.20 22.73 7.59
CA ALA A 2 -15.73 22.75 7.76
C ALA A 2 -15.03 21.39 7.50
N THR A 3 -15.69 20.27 7.82
CA THR A 3 -15.14 18.92 7.63
C THR A 3 -15.05 18.51 6.15
N LEU A 4 -15.95 19.02 5.31
CA LEU A 4 -16.00 18.69 3.88
C LEU A 4 -14.87 19.39 3.11
N GLU A 5 -14.56 20.63 3.48
CA GLU A 5 -13.45 21.41 2.92
C GLU A 5 -12.09 20.78 3.23
N LEU A 6 -11.89 20.31 4.47
CA LEU A 6 -10.68 19.61 4.90
C LEU A 6 -10.48 18.25 4.23
N ALA A 7 -11.56 17.60 3.79
CA ALA A 7 -11.50 16.30 3.12
C ALA A 7 -11.16 16.40 1.62
N LYS A 8 -11.43 17.53 0.96
CA LYS A 8 -11.23 17.67 -0.51
C LYS A 8 -9.78 17.46 -0.94
N SER A 9 -8.82 18.02 -0.21
CA SER A 9 -7.39 17.91 -0.55
C SER A 9 -6.85 16.48 -0.43
N PRO A 10 -7.04 15.74 0.68
CA PRO A 10 -6.62 14.34 0.76
C PRO A 10 -7.37 13.45 -0.23
N LEU A 11 -8.66 13.71 -0.50
CA LEU A 11 -9.42 12.91 -1.47
C LEU A 11 -8.86 13.03 -2.90
N ARG A 12 -8.43 14.23 -3.32
CA ARG A 12 -7.76 14.43 -4.62
C ARG A 12 -6.43 13.69 -4.71
N LEU A 13 -5.66 13.68 -3.63
CA LEU A 13 -4.40 12.93 -3.55
C LEU A 13 -4.66 11.42 -3.72
N VAL A 14 -5.65 10.89 -3.00
CA VAL A 14 -6.06 9.48 -3.10
C VAL A 14 -6.57 9.15 -4.50
N ALA A 15 -7.39 10.02 -5.09
CA ALA A 15 -7.93 9.81 -6.43
C ALA A 15 -6.82 9.76 -7.49
N ALA A 16 -5.79 10.61 -7.39
CA ALA A 16 -4.64 10.56 -8.28
C ALA A 16 -3.82 9.26 -8.09
N PHE A 17 -3.76 8.75 -6.87
CA PHE A 17 -3.03 7.52 -6.56
C PHE A 17 -3.81 6.24 -6.86
N LEU A 18 -5.12 6.33 -7.03
CA LEU A 18 -6.03 5.21 -7.20
C LEU A 18 -5.62 4.30 -8.36
N PHE A 19 -5.13 4.86 -9.46
CA PHE A 19 -4.65 4.09 -10.60
C PHE A 19 -3.46 3.19 -10.25
N PHE A 20 -2.45 3.74 -9.55
CA PHE A 20 -1.28 2.98 -9.11
C PHE A 20 -1.64 1.91 -8.09
N ASP A 21 -2.60 2.21 -7.22
CA ASP A 21 -3.11 1.25 -6.26
C ASP A 21 -3.86 0.09 -6.94
N ALA A 22 -4.70 0.38 -7.94
CA ALA A 22 -5.41 -0.64 -8.70
C ALA A 22 -4.44 -1.63 -9.37
N VAL A 23 -3.35 -1.12 -9.97
CA VAL A 23 -2.28 -1.96 -10.51
C VAL A 23 -1.67 -2.86 -9.43
N GLY A 24 -1.38 -2.31 -8.26
CA GLY A 24 -0.85 -3.06 -7.11
C GLY A 24 -1.79 -4.17 -6.65
N MET A 25 -3.09 -3.87 -6.56
CA MET A 25 -4.11 -4.86 -6.19
C MET A 25 -4.24 -5.98 -7.24
N VAL A 26 -4.20 -5.66 -8.53
CA VAL A 26 -4.26 -6.66 -9.60
C VAL A 26 -3.05 -7.60 -9.51
N LEU A 27 -1.84 -7.06 -9.34
CA LEU A 27 -0.64 -7.89 -9.18
C LEU A 27 -0.68 -8.73 -7.90
N MET A 28 -1.18 -8.16 -6.80
CA MET A 28 -1.34 -8.89 -5.54
C MET A 28 -2.27 -10.09 -5.74
N ASN A 29 -3.43 -9.89 -6.36
CA ASN A 29 -4.39 -10.97 -6.65
C ASN A 29 -3.82 -11.99 -7.64
N ALA A 30 -3.05 -11.55 -8.65
CA ALA A 30 -2.38 -12.46 -9.59
C ALA A 30 -1.32 -13.33 -8.91
N LEU A 31 -0.49 -12.76 -8.02
CA LEU A 31 0.52 -13.50 -7.24
C LEU A 31 -0.14 -14.50 -6.27
N MET A 32 -1.25 -14.11 -5.63
CA MET A 32 -2.02 -15.01 -4.79
C MET A 32 -2.63 -16.15 -5.60
N GLY A 33 -3.18 -15.87 -6.79
CA GLY A 33 -3.73 -16.88 -7.70
C GLY A 33 -2.68 -17.85 -8.27
N ALA A 34 -1.42 -17.40 -8.41
CA ALA A 34 -0.30 -18.23 -8.85
C ALA A 34 0.31 -19.11 -7.73
N GLY A 35 -0.17 -19.01 -6.49
CA GLY A 35 0.27 -19.84 -5.37
C GLY A 35 1.36 -19.22 -4.46
N ASP A 36 1.85 -18.00 -4.72
CA ASP A 36 2.84 -17.32 -3.86
C ASP A 36 2.18 -16.53 -2.70
N VAL A 37 1.11 -17.09 -2.11
CA VAL A 37 0.27 -16.42 -1.11
C VAL A 37 1.07 -16.08 0.16
N LYS A 38 1.92 -16.99 0.64
CA LYS A 38 2.66 -16.81 1.89
C LYS A 38 3.58 -15.59 1.86
N ARG A 39 4.27 -15.35 0.75
CA ARG A 39 5.16 -14.18 0.62
C ARG A 39 4.37 -12.89 0.52
N VAL A 40 3.29 -12.89 -0.26
CA VAL A 40 2.39 -11.74 -0.39
C VAL A 40 1.86 -11.33 0.98
N MET A 41 1.37 -12.29 1.78
CA MET A 41 0.90 -12.05 3.14
C MET A 41 2.01 -11.48 4.05
N PHE A 42 3.18 -12.12 4.08
CA PHE A 42 4.29 -11.65 4.92
C PHE A 42 4.70 -10.21 4.59
N ILE A 43 4.78 -9.87 3.31
CA ILE A 43 5.16 -8.53 2.87
C ILE A 43 4.04 -7.53 3.19
N ALA A 44 2.78 -7.84 2.88
CA ALA A 44 1.66 -6.96 3.15
C ALA A 44 1.51 -6.65 4.65
N THR A 45 1.53 -7.70 5.49
CA THR A 45 1.45 -7.55 6.94
C THR A 45 2.70 -6.84 7.48
N GLY A 46 3.89 -7.20 7.00
CA GLY A 46 5.14 -6.55 7.40
C GLY A 46 5.13 -5.05 7.08
N PHE A 47 4.72 -4.67 5.87
CA PHE A 47 4.60 -3.25 5.49
C PHE A 47 3.56 -2.53 6.34
N GLN A 48 2.39 -3.14 6.58
CA GLN A 48 1.33 -2.50 7.36
C GLN A 48 1.79 -2.22 8.80
N TRP A 49 2.49 -3.16 9.42
CA TRP A 49 2.87 -3.04 10.82
C TRP A 49 4.21 -2.31 11.02
N LEU A 50 5.22 -2.56 10.17
CA LEU A 50 6.56 -1.98 10.32
C LEU A 50 6.74 -0.65 9.60
N ILE A 51 5.90 -0.33 8.61
CA ILE A 51 6.00 0.94 7.87
C ILE A 51 4.81 1.82 8.22
N PHE A 52 3.58 1.37 7.92
CA PHE A 52 2.41 2.25 8.05
C PHE A 52 2.17 2.68 9.51
N LEU A 53 2.19 1.76 10.46
CA LEU A 53 1.93 2.07 11.87
C LEU A 53 2.93 3.06 12.49
N PRO A 54 4.27 2.86 12.40
CA PRO A 54 5.22 3.82 12.96
C PRO A 54 5.22 5.16 12.21
N LEU A 55 5.01 5.18 10.89
CA LEU A 55 4.88 6.45 10.17
C LEU A 55 3.62 7.22 10.64
N VAL A 56 2.46 6.57 10.73
CA VAL A 56 1.23 7.24 11.19
C VAL A 56 1.38 7.72 12.63
N TYR A 57 2.02 6.94 13.50
CA TYR A 57 2.28 7.36 14.88
C TYR A 57 3.24 8.55 14.97
N LEU A 58 4.30 8.57 14.15
CA LEU A 58 5.25 9.68 14.14
C LEU A 58 4.60 10.96 13.56
N PHE A 59 3.89 10.85 12.45
CA PHE A 59 3.35 12.03 11.78
C PHE A 59 2.01 12.52 12.36
N GLY A 60 1.23 11.62 12.98
CA GLY A 60 -0.05 11.94 13.61
C GLY A 60 0.13 12.61 14.97
N PRO A 61 0.28 11.84 16.07
CA PRO A 61 0.37 12.40 17.42
C PRO A 61 1.65 13.18 17.73
N VAL A 62 2.81 12.81 17.17
CA VAL A 62 4.08 13.50 17.52
C VAL A 62 4.23 14.85 16.79
N MET A 63 3.87 14.92 15.50
CA MET A 63 3.96 16.18 14.74
C MET A 63 2.66 16.98 14.68
N GLY A 64 1.52 16.41 15.10
CA GLY A 64 0.22 17.09 15.11
C GLY A 64 -0.31 17.47 13.72
N LEU A 65 0.20 16.87 12.65
CA LEU A 65 0.03 17.36 11.27
C LEU A 65 -1.35 17.07 10.62
N GLY A 66 -2.35 16.67 11.41
CA GLY A 66 -3.74 16.52 10.94
C GLY A 66 -3.94 15.45 9.85
N LEU A 67 -5.17 15.41 9.32
CA LEU A 67 -5.66 14.33 8.44
C LEU A 67 -4.86 14.19 7.13
N VAL A 68 -4.34 15.31 6.60
CA VAL A 68 -3.62 15.33 5.31
C VAL A 68 -2.38 14.44 5.33
N VAL A 69 -1.64 14.41 6.44
CA VAL A 69 -0.40 13.63 6.50
C VAL A 69 -0.69 12.13 6.66
N VAL A 70 -1.77 11.75 7.33
CA VAL A 70 -2.21 10.35 7.36
C VAL A 70 -2.49 9.84 5.95
N PHE A 71 -3.15 10.65 5.12
CA PHE A 71 -3.39 10.30 3.71
C PHE A 71 -2.13 10.30 2.86
N ALA A 72 -1.20 11.24 3.09
CA ALA A 72 0.09 11.21 2.41
C ALA A 72 0.90 9.95 2.74
N VAL A 73 0.96 9.58 4.02
CA VAL A 73 1.59 8.34 4.50
C VAL A 73 0.90 7.13 3.89
N GLN A 74 -0.43 7.11 3.84
CA GLN A 74 -1.20 6.03 3.20
C GLN A 74 -0.84 5.88 1.72
N VAL A 75 -0.75 6.98 0.98
CA VAL A 75 -0.36 6.97 -0.44
C VAL A 75 1.05 6.43 -0.62
N VAL A 76 2.03 6.92 0.16
CA VAL A 76 3.42 6.44 0.11
C VAL A 76 3.50 4.95 0.44
N TYR A 77 2.83 4.52 1.50
CA TYR A 77 2.75 3.12 1.92
C TYR A 77 2.19 2.23 0.79
N ARG A 78 1.04 2.60 0.22
CA ARG A 78 0.41 1.84 -0.88
C ARG A 78 1.30 1.79 -2.12
N GLY A 79 2.00 2.88 -2.42
CA GLY A 79 2.98 2.95 -3.49
C GLY A 79 4.12 1.96 -3.32
N LEU A 80 4.76 1.98 -2.16
CA LEU A 80 5.86 1.06 -1.85
C LEU A 80 5.39 -0.41 -1.90
N GLN A 81 4.19 -0.69 -1.39
CA GLN A 81 3.61 -2.03 -1.43
C GLN A 81 3.35 -2.49 -2.88
N SER A 82 2.75 -1.64 -3.71
CA SER A 82 2.50 -1.91 -5.14
C SER A 82 3.80 -2.16 -5.91
N ILE A 83 4.83 -1.33 -5.70
CA ILE A 83 6.16 -1.52 -6.31
C ILE A 83 6.77 -2.85 -5.87
N THR A 84 6.65 -3.21 -4.60
CA THR A 84 7.18 -4.48 -4.08
C THR A 84 6.52 -5.68 -4.75
N PHE A 85 5.20 -5.64 -4.97
CA PHE A 85 4.50 -6.67 -5.72
C PHE A 85 4.90 -6.69 -7.20
N ALA A 86 5.11 -5.54 -7.83
CA ALA A 86 5.63 -5.45 -9.20
C ALA A 86 7.03 -6.07 -9.34
N LEU A 87 7.92 -5.82 -8.37
CA LEU A 87 9.24 -6.43 -8.34
C LEU A 87 9.18 -7.94 -8.08
N MET A 88 8.25 -8.41 -7.23
CA MET A 88 8.02 -9.83 -7.01
C MET A 88 7.53 -10.53 -8.28
N TRP A 89 6.60 -9.90 -8.99
CA TRP A 89 6.10 -10.39 -10.26
C TRP A 89 7.22 -10.52 -11.29
N LYS A 90 8.02 -9.45 -11.46
CA LYS A 90 9.16 -9.42 -12.38
C LYS A 90 10.24 -10.46 -12.04
N ARG A 91 10.39 -10.82 -10.77
CA ARG A 91 11.33 -11.85 -10.32
C ARG A 91 10.96 -13.27 -10.74
N GLY A 92 9.73 -13.51 -11.23
CA GLY A 92 9.35 -14.80 -11.81
C GLY A 92 9.38 -16.00 -10.86
N ARG A 93 9.64 -15.78 -9.55
CA ARG A 93 9.72 -16.87 -8.54
C ARG A 93 8.41 -17.63 -8.35
N TRP A 94 7.30 -17.06 -8.81
CA TRP A 94 6.01 -17.74 -8.88
C TRP A 94 6.00 -18.83 -9.98
N GLN A 95 6.81 -18.71 -11.03
CA GLN A 95 6.90 -19.71 -12.10
C GLN A 95 7.60 -21.00 -11.64
N SER A 96 8.46 -20.91 -10.61
CA SER A 96 9.12 -22.08 -10.02
C SER A 96 8.29 -22.77 -8.93
N ILE A 97 7.09 -22.26 -8.62
CA ILE A 97 6.18 -22.92 -7.69
C ILE A 97 5.56 -24.10 -8.44
N ALA A 98 6.23 -25.26 -8.36
CA ALA A 98 5.65 -26.51 -8.81
C ALA A 98 4.44 -26.82 -7.92
N LEU A 99 3.26 -26.87 -8.53
CA LEU A 99 2.07 -27.48 -7.93
C LEU A 99 2.43 -28.95 -7.66
N HIS A 100 2.67 -29.27 -6.40
CA HIS A 100 2.91 -30.64 -5.93
C HIS A 100 1.59 -31.28 -5.52
#